data_AF-A0A3B0VG77-F1
#
_entry.id   AF-A0A3B0VG77-F1
#
_cell.length_a   1.000
_cell.length_b   1.000
_cell.length_c   1.000
_cell.angle_alpha   90.00
_cell.angle_beta   90.00
_cell.angle_gamma   90.00
#
_symmetry.space_group_name_H-M   'P 1'
#
loop_
_entity.id
_entity.type
_entity.pdbx_description
1 polymer ?
#
loop_
_entity_poly.entity_id
_entity_poly.type
_entity_poly.pdbx_seq_one_letter_code
_entity_poly.pdbx_strand_id
1 'polypeptide(L)' 'MTKTKPDIRTELKKRVMVLDGAMGTMIQRYQLEEKDYRGEQFKDVKQLLKGDND' A
#
# COMPACT_ATOMS: atom_id res chain seq x y z
N MET A 1 19.76 13.46 -10.28
CA MET A 1 18.98 14.71 -10.12
C MET A 1 17.51 14.35 -10.01
N THR A 2 16.94 14.38 -8.81
CA THR A 2 15.51 14.10 -8.61
C THR A 2 14.71 15.35 -9.02
N LYS A 3 13.85 15.23 -10.04
CA LYS A 3 12.90 16.29 -10.36
C LYS A 3 11.91 16.41 -9.20
N THR A 4 11.81 17.61 -8.62
CA THR A 4 10.81 17.92 -7.60
C THR A 4 9.42 17.75 -8.21
N LYS A 5 8.55 16.96 -7.58
CA LYS A 5 7.18 16.79 -8.04
C LYS A 5 6.42 18.12 -7.91
N PRO A 6 5.46 18.43 -8.80
CA PRO A 6 4.63 19.62 -8.68
C PRO A 6 3.82 19.60 -7.37
N ASP A 7 3.52 20.78 -6.83
CA ASP A 7 2.62 20.91 -5.69
C ASP A 7 1.22 20.39 -6.07
N ILE A 8 0.73 19.39 -5.32
CA ILE A 8 -0.59 18.79 -5.51
C ILE A 8 -1.72 19.82 -5.45
N ARG A 9 -1.60 20.88 -4.64
CA ARG A 9 -2.60 21.96 -4.54
C ARG A 9 -2.69 22.77 -5.84
N THR A 10 -1.59 22.89 -6.56
CA THR A 10 -1.57 23.54 -7.87
C THR A 10 -2.22 22.65 -8.92
N GLU A 11 -2.01 21.34 -8.84
CA GLU A 11 -2.53 20.40 -9.82
C GLU A 11 -4.05 20.18 -9.70
N LEU A 12 -4.56 20.15 -8.46
CA LEU A 12 -6.00 20.05 -8.17
C LEU A 12 -6.83 21.18 -8.78
N LYS A 13 -6.22 22.36 -9.04
CA LYS A 13 -6.90 23.48 -9.71
C LYS A 13 -6.99 23.32 -11.23
N LYS A 14 -6.13 22.48 -11.83
CA LYS A 14 -6.01 22.35 -13.30
C LYS A 14 -6.83 21.19 -13.84
N ARG A 15 -7.02 20.14 -13.04
CA ARG A 15 -7.72 18.92 -13.45
C ARG A 15 -8.32 18.20 -12.26
N VAL A 16 -9.35 17.40 -12.54
CA VAL A 16 -9.84 16.41 -11.58
C VAL A 16 -8.78 15.31 -11.44
N MET A 17 -8.43 14.99 -10.20
CA MET A 17 -7.54 13.88 -9.88
C MET A 17 -8.36 12.68 -9.43
N VAL A 18 -7.91 11.49 -9.79
CA VAL A 18 -8.54 10.23 -9.40
C VAL A 18 -7.60 9.52 -8.43
N LEU A 19 -8.15 9.05 -7.32
CA LEU A 19 -7.45 8.18 -6.38
C LEU A 19 -7.62 6.73 -6.82
N ASP A 20 -6.67 5.88 -6.43
CA ASP A 20 -6.77 4.45 -6.63
C ASP A 20 -7.92 3.84 -5.83
N GLY A 21 -8.32 2.64 -6.24
CA GLY A 21 -9.40 1.91 -5.61
C GLY A 21 -8.97 1.22 -4.31
N ALA A 22 -9.89 0.43 -3.74
CA ALA A 22 -9.65 -0.31 -2.50
C ALA A 22 -8.60 -1.42 -2.67
N MET A 23 -7.32 -1.08 -2.43
CA MET A 23 -6.17 -1.98 -2.57
C MET A 23 -6.27 -3.21 -1.65
N GLY A 24 -6.76 -3.06 -0.42
CA GLY A 24 -6.88 -4.17 0.55
C GLY A 24 -7.75 -5.31 0.02
N THR A 25 -8.90 -5.00 -0.59
CA THR A 25 -9.75 -5.99 -1.26
C THR A 25 -9.07 -6.68 -2.43
N MET A 26 -8.18 -5.99 -3.13
CA MET A 26 -7.40 -6.61 -4.21
C MET A 26 -6.38 -7.60 -3.65
N ILE A 27 -5.69 -7.24 -2.55
CA ILE A 27 -4.73 -8.12 -1.86
C ILE A 27 -5.41 -9.39 -1.33
N GLN A 28 -6.60 -9.26 -0.74
CA GLN A 28 -7.35 -10.41 -0.21
C GLN A 28 -7.67 -11.48 -1.27
N ARG A 29 -7.75 -11.12 -2.56
CA ARG A 29 -7.99 -12.08 -3.65
C ARG A 29 -6.84 -13.05 -3.89
N TYR A 30 -5.62 -12.68 -3.48
CA TYR A 30 -4.45 -13.53 -3.64
C TYR A 30 -4.38 -14.67 -2.61
N GLN A 31 -5.31 -14.71 -1.64
CA GLN A 31 -5.39 -15.77 -0.61
C GLN A 31 -4.04 -16.02 0.09
N LEU A 32 -3.29 -14.95 0.33
CA LEU A 32 -1.97 -15.01 0.94
C LEU A 32 -2.05 -15.64 2.33
N GLU A 33 -1.05 -16.45 2.66
CA GLU A 33 -0.90 -17.06 3.97
C GLU A 33 0.11 -16.29 4.82
N GLU A 34 0.10 -16.52 6.14
CA GLU A 34 0.96 -15.82 7.10
C GLU A 34 2.44 -15.78 6.68
N LYS A 35 2.95 -16.87 6.08
CA LYS A 35 4.32 -16.94 5.56
C LYS A 35 4.62 -15.89 4.47
N ASP A 36 3.61 -15.53 3.68
CA ASP A 36 3.73 -14.59 2.56
C ASP A 36 3.77 -13.15 3.06
N TYR A 37 3.12 -12.87 4.21
CA TYR A 37 3.20 -11.57 4.89
C TYR A 37 4.54 -11.35 5.61
N ARG A 38 5.19 -12.43 6.06
CA ARG A 38 6.45 -12.35 6.83
C ARG A 38 7.66 -11.98 5.97
N GLY A 39 7.81 -12.66 4.84
CA GLY A 39 9.06 -12.61 4.07
C GLY A 39 10.30 -12.84 4.94
N GLU A 40 11.43 -12.29 4.51
CA GLU A 40 12.69 -12.38 5.26
C GLU A 40 12.75 -11.38 6.43
N GLN A 41 12.12 -10.23 6.27
CA GLN A 41 12.22 -9.11 7.21
C GLN A 41 11.48 -9.38 8.52
N PHE A 42 10.38 -10.13 8.49
CA PHE A 42 9.52 -10.35 9.67
C PHE A 42 9.37 -11.83 10.05
N LYS A 43 10.35 -12.66 9.68
CA LYS A 43 10.37 -14.09 10.00
C LYS A 43 10.27 -14.39 11.50
N ASP A 44 10.86 -13.53 12.34
CA ASP A 44 10.97 -13.74 13.80
C ASP A 44 9.89 -13.01 14.62
N VAL A 45 8.97 -12.28 13.96
CA VAL A 45 7.89 -11.56 14.66
C VAL A 45 6.88 -12.54 15.24
N LYS A 46 6.49 -12.42 16.51
CA LYS A 46 5.55 -13.38 17.13
C LYS A 46 4.08 -13.10 16.83
N GLN A 47 3.78 -11.85 16.47
CA GLN A 47 2.46 -11.39 16.05
C GLN A 47 2.12 -11.92 14.66
N LEU A 48 0.83 -12.14 14.41
CA LEU A 48 0.31 -12.43 13.08
C LEU A 48 0.33 -11.15 12.26
N LEU A 49 0.91 -11.22 11.05
CA LEU A 49 0.95 -10.09 10.12
C LEU A 49 -0.24 -10.13 9.16
N LYS A 50 -0.77 -11.32 8.86
CA LYS A 50 -1.98 -11.47 8.07
C LYS A 50 -3.17 -10.86 8.82
N GLY A 51 -3.76 -9.82 8.25
CA GLY A 51 -4.93 -9.13 8.80
C GLY A 51 -4.61 -7.97 9.73
N ASP A 52 -3.33 -7.71 9.98
CA ASP A 52 -2.85 -6.59 10.78
C ASP A 52 -2.67 -5.35 9.90
N ASN A 53 -3.76 -4.58 9.73
CA ASN A 53 -3.83 -3.44 8.81
C ASN A 53 -3.82 -2.07 9.50
N ASP A 54 -3.66 -2.03 10.82
CA ASP A 54 -3.57 -0.79 11.62
C ASP A 54 -2.14 -0.23 11.66
#